data_AF-A0A6L5Q963-F1
#
_entry.id   AF-A0A6L5Q963-F1
#
_cell.length_a   1.000
_cell.length_b   1.000
_cell.length_c   1.000
_cell.angle_alpha   90.00
_cell.angle_beta   90.00
_cell.angle_gamma   90.00
#
_symmetry.space_group_name_H-M   'P 1'
#
loop_
_entity.id
_entity.type
_entity.pdbx_description
1 polymer ?
#
loop_
_entity_poly.entity_id
_entity_poly.type
_entity_poly.pdbx_seq_one_letter_code
_entity_poly.pdbx_strand_id
1 'polypeptide(L)'
;TFTNVDNSKQESFGKKAIYEVTKEGLKKVEKMPEATVLDGNQFAWSLKGYSDREIAKVDYDKTAEEMKIKLEAGVPHSYFASTYASIKVQNSSGNVLYNKEIVGNKQQNAESQTVPVKVGDYIEFTHIEGEATKEKTRATLTNLENKKNETIGKTARYQVTKEGLKKVEKMPETTVLDGNQFAWSLKGYNDREIAKVEYNKATEKMQIKLEAGVPHSYFTDTYASIKVQNLSGNILYNKAIEGNRQQAAESQTVPVKVGDYIEFTHIEGEAQKEKTRATLTNLENSKQEYIGKKRIYQVTSMGLLIKS
;
A
#
# COMPACT_ATOMS: atom_id res chain seq x y z
N THR A 1 47.65 -16.09 -6.77
CA THR A 1 47.16 -16.55 -5.45
C THR A 1 46.53 -15.36 -4.75
N PHE A 2 45.45 -15.60 -4.01
CA PHE A 2 44.79 -14.62 -3.14
C PHE A 2 45.06 -15.03 -1.69
N THR A 3 45.28 -14.07 -0.80
CA THR A 3 45.52 -14.32 0.63
C THR A 3 44.42 -13.64 1.44
N ASN A 4 43.71 -14.42 2.25
CA ASN A 4 42.84 -13.87 3.27
C ASN A 4 43.72 -13.29 4.40
N VAL A 5 43.66 -11.98 4.60
CA VAL A 5 44.52 -11.27 5.56
C VAL A 5 44.18 -11.58 7.02
N ASP A 6 42.94 -11.99 7.32
CA ASP A 6 42.48 -12.26 8.68
C ASP A 6 42.96 -13.61 9.21
N ASN A 7 43.09 -14.61 8.33
CA ASN A 7 43.47 -15.98 8.70
C ASN A 7 44.72 -16.51 7.98
N SER A 8 45.36 -15.66 7.18
CA SER A 8 46.56 -15.98 6.38
C SER A 8 46.39 -17.15 5.41
N LYS A 9 45.17 -17.64 5.16
CA LYS A 9 44.93 -18.72 4.19
C LYS A 9 45.11 -18.19 2.78
N GLN A 10 45.84 -18.95 1.98
CA GLN A 10 46.10 -18.65 0.59
C GLN A 10 45.30 -19.59 -0.32
N GLU A 11 44.72 -19.03 -1.37
CA GLU A 11 44.08 -19.79 -2.45
C GLU A 11 44.79 -19.49 -3.77
N SER A 12 45.17 -20.53 -4.51
CA SER A 12 45.60 -20.37 -5.90
C SER A 12 44.36 -20.24 -6.79
N PHE A 13 44.28 -19.14 -7.54
CA PHE A 13 43.34 -19.00 -8.62
C PHE A 13 44.11 -19.15 -9.94
N GLY A 14 43.54 -19.91 -10.88
CA GLY A 14 44.11 -20.10 -12.22
C GLY A 14 44.00 -18.83 -13.07
N LYS A 15 43.84 -18.99 -14.39
CA LYS A 15 43.74 -17.83 -15.31
C LYS A 15 42.55 -16.90 -15.03
N LYS A 16 41.48 -17.42 -14.43
CA LYS A 16 40.28 -16.68 -14.06
C LYS A 16 39.67 -17.30 -12.81
N ALA A 17 39.22 -16.47 -11.89
CA ALA A 17 38.33 -16.85 -10.79
C ALA A 17 37.33 -15.73 -10.59
N ILE A 18 36.12 -16.09 -10.17
CA ILE A 18 35.04 -15.17 -9.86
C ILE A 18 34.67 -15.43 -8.41
N TYR A 19 34.44 -14.37 -7.65
CA TYR A 19 34.08 -14.45 -6.25
C TYR A 19 32.81 -13.63 -6.01
N GLU A 20 31.84 -14.23 -5.36
CA GLU A 20 30.69 -13.57 -4.76
C GLU A 20 31.11 -13.00 -3.39
N VAL A 21 30.75 -11.75 -3.13
CA VAL A 21 30.96 -11.13 -1.81
C VAL A 21 29.74 -11.47 -0.95
N THR A 22 29.93 -12.25 0.11
CA THR A 22 28.89 -12.58 1.10
C THR A 22 29.19 -11.92 2.45
N LYS A 23 28.27 -12.03 3.40
CA LYS A 23 28.49 -11.53 4.77
C LYS A 23 29.63 -12.25 5.48
N GLU A 24 29.92 -13.49 5.07
CA GLU A 24 30.94 -14.37 5.61
C GLU A 24 32.28 -14.26 4.87
N GLY A 25 32.37 -13.43 3.82
CA GLY A 25 33.59 -13.18 3.05
C GLY A 25 33.45 -13.48 1.55
N LEU A 26 34.57 -13.82 0.90
CA LEU A 26 34.58 -14.15 -0.53
C LEU A 26 34.27 -15.63 -0.75
N LYS A 27 33.22 -15.91 -1.52
CA LYS A 27 32.84 -17.25 -1.97
C LYS A 27 33.16 -17.41 -3.45
N LYS A 28 34.01 -18.36 -3.81
CA LYS A 28 34.33 -18.63 -5.21
C LYS A 28 33.11 -19.15 -5.96
N VAL A 29 32.86 -18.62 -7.16
CA VAL A 29 31.76 -19.02 -8.03
C VAL A 29 32.27 -19.30 -9.45
N GLU A 30 31.56 -20.15 -10.17
CA GLU A 30 31.95 -20.58 -11.52
C GLU A 30 31.63 -19.55 -12.60
N LYS A 31 30.57 -18.76 -12.40
CA LYS A 31 30.13 -17.73 -13.35
C LYS A 31 29.63 -16.48 -12.64
N MET A 32 29.67 -15.34 -13.33
CA MET A 32 29.00 -14.12 -12.90
C MET A 32 27.48 -14.37 -12.85
N PRO A 33 26.75 -13.73 -11.93
CA PRO A 33 25.29 -13.76 -11.97
C PRO A 33 24.80 -13.26 -13.33
N GLU A 34 23.89 -14.01 -13.94
CA GLU A 34 23.25 -13.62 -15.19
C GLU A 34 21.97 -12.85 -14.89
N ALA A 35 21.80 -11.70 -15.55
CA ALA A 35 20.55 -10.96 -15.50
C ALA A 35 19.38 -11.88 -15.90
N THR A 36 18.36 -11.94 -15.07
CA THR A 36 17.11 -12.67 -15.29
C THR A 36 16.18 -11.87 -16.20
N VAL A 37 15.05 -12.47 -16.57
CA VAL A 37 13.97 -11.73 -17.25
C VAL A 37 13.42 -10.57 -16.40
N LEU A 38 13.66 -10.56 -15.10
CA LEU A 38 13.13 -9.56 -14.18
C LEU A 38 14.10 -8.40 -13.90
N ASP A 39 15.37 -8.48 -14.34
CA ASP A 39 16.37 -7.43 -14.11
C ASP A 39 16.36 -6.41 -15.25
N GLY A 40 16.32 -5.12 -14.94
CA GLY A 40 16.33 -4.04 -15.95
C GLY A 40 15.25 -2.98 -15.73
N ASN A 41 15.02 -2.14 -16.73
CA ASN A 41 14.07 -1.02 -16.65
C ASN A 41 12.88 -1.12 -17.60
N GLN A 42 12.95 -1.97 -18.63
CA GLN A 42 11.91 -2.04 -19.66
C GLN A 42 11.28 -3.42 -19.77
N PHE A 43 9.98 -3.49 -19.52
CA PHE A 43 9.22 -4.73 -19.48
C PHE A 43 7.95 -4.60 -20.32
N ALA A 44 7.54 -5.69 -20.97
CA ALA A 44 6.29 -5.75 -21.73
C ALA A 44 5.52 -7.01 -21.37
N TRP A 45 4.24 -6.86 -21.05
CA TRP A 45 3.30 -7.97 -20.91
C TRP A 45 2.35 -8.01 -22.11
N SER A 46 2.06 -9.22 -22.57
CA SER A 46 1.06 -9.51 -23.60
C SER A 46 0.04 -10.47 -23.02
N LEU A 47 -1.24 -10.08 -23.04
CA LEU A 47 -2.38 -10.93 -22.69
C LEU A 47 -3.17 -11.20 -23.97
N LYS A 48 -3.39 -12.47 -24.29
CA LYS A 48 -4.02 -12.93 -25.53
C LYS A 48 -5.31 -13.71 -25.25
N GLY A 49 -6.33 -13.43 -26.05
CA GLY A 49 -7.61 -14.11 -26.04
C GLY A 49 -7.68 -15.30 -26.99
N TYR A 50 -8.91 -15.60 -27.42
CA TYR A 50 -9.20 -16.64 -28.41
C TYR A 50 -8.42 -16.43 -29.71
N SER A 51 -7.97 -17.54 -30.31
CA SER A 51 -7.12 -17.54 -31.51
C SER A 51 -5.81 -16.73 -31.35
N ASP A 52 -5.29 -16.65 -30.13
CA ASP A 52 -4.05 -15.95 -29.76
C ASP A 52 -4.02 -14.46 -30.12
N ARG A 53 -5.20 -13.86 -30.32
CA ARG A 53 -5.33 -12.42 -30.54
C ARG A 53 -4.91 -11.67 -29.27
N GLU A 54 -3.97 -10.75 -29.38
CA GLU A 54 -3.63 -9.86 -28.27
C GLU A 54 -4.85 -9.00 -27.89
N ILE A 55 -5.27 -9.11 -26.64
CA ILE A 55 -6.42 -8.37 -26.08
C ILE A 55 -5.97 -7.21 -25.23
N ALA A 56 -4.78 -7.32 -24.61
CA ALA A 56 -4.16 -6.24 -23.88
C ALA A 56 -2.63 -6.33 -23.97
N LYS A 57 -2.00 -5.17 -24.11
CA LYS A 57 -0.56 -4.99 -24.04
C LYS A 57 -0.22 -4.00 -22.96
N VAL A 58 0.79 -4.30 -22.16
CA VAL A 58 1.27 -3.42 -21.08
C VAL A 58 2.77 -3.23 -21.22
N ASP A 59 3.21 -2.00 -21.44
CA ASP A 59 4.63 -1.64 -21.49
C ASP A 59 4.97 -0.83 -20.22
N TYR A 60 5.99 -1.25 -19.48
CA TYR A 60 6.49 -0.55 -18.29
C TYR A 60 7.90 -0.04 -18.52
N ASP A 61 8.09 1.26 -18.27
CA ASP A 61 9.38 1.92 -18.22
C ASP A 61 9.65 2.40 -16.79
N LYS A 62 10.56 1.72 -16.10
CA LYS A 62 10.97 2.03 -14.73
C LYS A 62 11.71 3.37 -14.62
N THR A 63 12.39 3.81 -15.68
CA THR A 63 13.11 5.10 -15.68
C THR A 63 12.14 6.26 -15.77
N ALA A 64 11.10 6.11 -16.58
CA ALA A 64 10.00 7.07 -16.67
C ALA A 64 9.01 6.96 -15.50
N GLU A 65 9.06 5.88 -14.71
CA GLU A 65 8.04 5.52 -13.71
C GLU A 65 6.62 5.43 -14.32
N GLU A 66 6.51 4.93 -15.55
CA GLU A 66 5.27 4.90 -16.32
C GLU A 66 4.93 3.50 -16.83
N MET A 67 3.69 3.06 -16.61
CA MET A 67 3.11 1.86 -17.20
C MET A 67 2.02 2.24 -18.20
N LYS A 68 2.23 1.91 -19.47
CA LYS A 68 1.32 2.16 -20.58
C LYS A 68 0.51 0.92 -20.87
N ILE A 69 -0.80 1.02 -20.71
CA ILE A 69 -1.75 -0.08 -20.85
C ILE A 69 -2.58 0.20 -22.10
N LYS A 70 -2.61 -0.74 -23.03
CA LYS A 70 -3.44 -0.71 -24.23
C LYS A 70 -4.37 -1.91 -24.23
N LEU A 71 -5.67 -1.66 -24.27
CA LEU A 71 -6.71 -2.68 -24.46
C LEU A 71 -7.20 -2.62 -25.90
N GLU A 72 -7.34 -3.77 -26.54
CA GLU A 72 -7.88 -3.89 -27.89
C GLU A 72 -9.39 -4.11 -27.86
N ALA A 73 -10.11 -3.54 -28.84
CA ALA A 73 -11.55 -3.73 -28.95
C ALA A 73 -11.89 -5.17 -29.39
N GLY A 74 -13.03 -5.67 -28.93
CA GLY A 74 -13.55 -7.00 -29.30
C GLY A 74 -13.90 -7.88 -28.11
N VAL A 75 -14.43 -9.07 -28.39
CA VAL A 75 -14.70 -10.11 -27.39
C VAL A 75 -13.42 -10.90 -27.11
N PRO A 76 -12.85 -10.89 -25.88
CA PRO A 76 -11.58 -11.57 -25.59
C PRO A 76 -11.62 -13.07 -25.86
N HIS A 77 -12.62 -13.77 -25.33
CA HIS A 77 -12.79 -15.20 -25.48
C HIS A 77 -14.24 -15.61 -25.17
N SER A 78 -15.02 -15.93 -26.20
CA SER A 78 -16.49 -16.13 -26.12
C SER A 78 -16.96 -17.22 -25.15
N TYR A 79 -16.14 -18.24 -24.89
CA TYR A 79 -16.48 -19.34 -23.97
C TYR A 79 -16.32 -19.01 -22.47
N PHE A 80 -15.76 -17.86 -22.11
CA PHE A 80 -15.58 -17.48 -20.70
C PHE A 80 -16.54 -16.36 -20.29
N ALA A 81 -17.52 -16.66 -19.44
CA ALA A 81 -18.47 -15.68 -18.93
C ALA A 81 -17.93 -14.81 -17.77
N SER A 82 -16.79 -15.19 -17.19
CA SER A 82 -16.13 -14.49 -16.10
C SER A 82 -14.99 -13.58 -16.58
N THR A 83 -14.36 -12.87 -15.65
CA THR A 83 -13.09 -12.16 -15.87
C THR A 83 -12.06 -13.14 -16.41
N TYR A 84 -11.69 -12.95 -17.67
CA TYR A 84 -10.76 -13.80 -18.40
C TYR A 84 -9.31 -13.39 -18.13
N ALA A 85 -9.07 -12.09 -18.02
CA ALA A 85 -7.80 -11.51 -17.60
C ALA A 85 -8.02 -10.26 -16.75
N SER A 86 -7.03 -9.89 -15.95
CA SER A 86 -7.03 -8.62 -15.23
C SER A 86 -5.65 -8.01 -15.10
N ILE A 87 -5.63 -6.68 -14.92
CA ILE A 87 -4.43 -5.88 -14.69
C ILE A 87 -4.73 -4.99 -13.48
N LYS A 88 -3.90 -5.08 -12.44
CA LYS A 88 -4.06 -4.28 -11.23
C LYS A 88 -2.71 -3.68 -10.82
N VAL A 89 -2.72 -2.42 -10.43
CA VAL A 89 -1.56 -1.69 -9.90
C VAL A 89 -1.92 -1.14 -8.54
N GLN A 90 -1.03 -1.33 -7.57
CA GLN A 90 -1.14 -0.74 -6.24
C GLN A 90 0.14 -0.01 -5.88
N ASN A 91 0.02 1.07 -5.12
CA ASN A 91 1.19 1.68 -4.49
C ASN A 91 1.71 0.79 -3.34
N SER A 92 2.87 1.16 -2.78
CA SER A 92 3.47 0.44 -1.65
C SER A 92 2.58 0.34 -0.39
N SER A 93 1.64 1.27 -0.19
CA SER A 93 0.64 1.25 0.89
C SER A 93 -0.60 0.40 0.56
N GLY A 94 -0.70 -0.19 -0.62
CA GLY A 94 -1.86 -0.98 -1.03
C GLY A 94 -3.02 -0.20 -1.63
N ASN A 95 -2.92 1.12 -1.83
CA ASN A 95 -3.95 1.85 -2.57
C ASN A 95 -3.92 1.45 -4.05
N VAL A 96 -5.09 1.21 -4.62
CA VAL A 96 -5.23 0.83 -6.04
C VAL A 96 -5.03 2.08 -6.91
N LEU A 97 -4.01 2.06 -7.75
CA LEU A 97 -3.72 3.10 -8.76
C LEU A 97 -4.44 2.82 -10.07
N TYR A 98 -4.62 1.53 -10.40
CA TYR A 98 -5.33 1.08 -11.59
C TYR A 98 -5.89 -0.31 -11.34
N ASN A 99 -7.09 -0.59 -11.86
CA ASN A 99 -7.67 -1.92 -11.85
C ASN A 99 -8.57 -2.11 -13.09
N LYS A 100 -8.27 -3.11 -13.90
CA LYS A 100 -9.05 -3.47 -15.08
C LYS A 100 -9.34 -4.96 -15.07
N GLU A 101 -10.63 -5.29 -15.07
CA GLU A 101 -11.13 -6.62 -15.37
C GLU A 101 -11.54 -6.71 -16.83
N ILE A 102 -11.12 -7.78 -17.50
CA ILE A 102 -11.40 -8.06 -18.91
C ILE A 102 -12.27 -9.31 -18.96
N VAL A 103 -13.58 -9.13 -19.08
CA VAL A 103 -14.56 -10.23 -19.10
C VAL A 103 -14.54 -10.92 -20.46
N GLY A 104 -14.42 -12.26 -20.46
CA GLY A 104 -14.12 -13.05 -21.66
C GLY A 104 -15.14 -12.93 -22.79
N ASN A 105 -16.43 -13.06 -22.48
CA ASN A 105 -17.50 -13.07 -23.48
C ASN A 105 -18.19 -11.72 -23.65
N LYS A 106 -17.67 -10.66 -23.03
CA LYS A 106 -18.19 -9.30 -23.16
C LYS A 106 -17.37 -8.52 -24.18
N GLN A 107 -18.05 -7.73 -25.01
CA GLN A 107 -17.40 -6.80 -25.92
C GLN A 107 -16.59 -5.77 -25.11
N GLN A 108 -15.29 -5.68 -25.38
CA GLN A 108 -14.41 -4.64 -24.87
C GLN A 108 -14.29 -3.50 -25.89
N ASN A 109 -14.12 -2.28 -25.40
CA ASN A 109 -13.75 -1.13 -26.21
C ASN A 109 -12.23 -0.95 -26.17
N ALA A 110 -11.67 -0.38 -27.23
CA ALA A 110 -10.26 -0.01 -27.22
C ALA A 110 -10.02 1.05 -26.14
N GLU A 111 -8.92 0.90 -25.39
CA GLU A 111 -8.57 1.80 -24.29
C GLU A 111 -7.05 2.01 -24.28
N SER A 112 -6.61 3.20 -23.89
CA SER A 112 -5.20 3.48 -23.62
C SER A 112 -5.08 4.31 -22.35
N GLN A 113 -4.29 3.83 -21.41
CA GLN A 113 -4.06 4.46 -20.11
C GLN A 113 -2.57 4.51 -19.81
N THR A 114 -2.12 5.59 -19.17
CA THR A 114 -0.78 5.69 -18.60
C THR A 114 -0.92 5.80 -17.09
N VAL A 115 -0.32 4.87 -16.37
CA VAL A 115 -0.40 4.77 -14.91
C VAL A 115 1.00 5.05 -14.34
N PRO A 116 1.16 5.97 -13.38
CA PRO A 116 2.44 6.14 -12.70
C PRO A 116 2.74 4.91 -11.85
N VAL A 117 3.93 4.33 -12.02
CA VAL A 117 4.39 3.13 -11.29
C VAL A 117 5.85 3.29 -10.87
N LYS A 118 6.07 3.43 -9.56
CA LYS A 118 7.36 3.76 -8.97
C LYS A 118 8.02 2.56 -8.31
N VAL A 119 9.30 2.69 -7.98
CA VAL A 119 9.99 1.72 -7.11
C VAL A 119 9.23 1.61 -5.78
N GLY A 120 8.91 0.38 -5.39
CA GLY A 120 8.09 0.06 -4.23
C GLY A 120 6.63 -0.27 -4.55
N ASP A 121 6.13 0.09 -5.73
CA ASP A 121 4.76 -0.22 -6.17
C ASP A 121 4.65 -1.68 -6.63
N TYR A 122 3.41 -2.12 -6.82
CA TYR A 122 3.06 -3.49 -7.09
C TYR A 122 2.16 -3.62 -8.32
N ILE A 123 2.39 -4.66 -9.10
CA ILE A 123 1.65 -4.98 -10.32
C ILE A 123 1.15 -6.41 -10.22
N GLU A 124 -0.13 -6.64 -10.49
CA GLU A 124 -0.75 -7.97 -10.57
C GLU A 124 -1.39 -8.15 -11.94
N PHE A 125 -1.16 -9.33 -12.51
CA PHE A 125 -1.83 -9.82 -13.71
C PHE A 125 -2.51 -11.14 -13.40
N THR A 126 -3.73 -11.31 -13.92
CA THR A 126 -4.38 -12.63 -13.96
C THR A 126 -4.76 -13.00 -15.38
N HIS A 127 -4.75 -14.29 -15.68
CA HIS A 127 -5.17 -14.83 -16.97
C HIS A 127 -5.64 -16.27 -16.81
N ILE A 128 -6.91 -16.58 -17.12
CA ILE A 128 -7.49 -17.91 -16.88
C ILE A 128 -6.66 -19.02 -17.55
N GLU A 129 -6.21 -18.81 -18.78
CA GLU A 129 -5.48 -19.82 -19.57
C GLU A 129 -3.96 -19.77 -19.40
N GLY A 130 -3.42 -18.93 -18.51
CA GLY A 130 -1.97 -18.73 -18.38
C GLY A 130 -1.18 -19.97 -17.90
N GLU A 131 -1.86 -20.96 -17.31
CA GLU A 131 -1.27 -22.23 -16.87
C GLU A 131 -1.63 -23.43 -17.75
N ALA A 132 -2.57 -23.28 -18.69
CA ALA A 132 -3.08 -24.38 -19.50
C ALA A 132 -1.98 -24.93 -20.43
N THR A 133 -1.75 -26.25 -20.39
CA THR A 133 -0.59 -26.91 -21.04
C THR A 133 -0.44 -26.62 -22.54
N LYS A 134 -1.52 -26.32 -23.25
CA LYS A 134 -1.52 -25.95 -24.67
C LYS A 134 -1.48 -24.43 -24.93
N GLU A 135 -1.83 -23.61 -23.94
CA GLU A 135 -2.10 -22.17 -24.09
C GLU A 135 -1.20 -21.29 -23.19
N LYS A 136 -0.17 -21.87 -22.56
CA LYS A 136 0.77 -21.16 -21.65
C LYS A 136 1.37 -19.89 -22.25
N THR A 137 1.39 -19.76 -23.57
CA THR A 137 1.94 -18.62 -24.31
C THR A 137 0.97 -17.43 -24.46
N ARG A 138 -0.27 -17.53 -23.94
CA ARG A 138 -1.26 -16.43 -24.02
C ARG A 138 -1.04 -15.32 -23.01
N ALA A 139 -0.24 -15.55 -21.98
CA ALA A 139 0.10 -14.55 -20.98
C ALA A 139 1.61 -14.55 -20.73
N THR A 140 2.30 -13.54 -21.25
CA THR A 140 3.76 -13.48 -21.25
C THR A 140 4.28 -12.18 -20.69
N LEU A 141 5.49 -12.24 -20.14
CA LEU A 141 6.35 -11.13 -19.77
C LEU A 141 7.61 -11.20 -20.62
N THR A 142 8.00 -10.09 -21.23
CA THR A 142 9.25 -9.92 -21.96
C THR A 142 10.06 -8.78 -21.35
N ASN A 143 11.33 -9.04 -21.10
CA ASN A 143 12.31 -8.01 -20.81
C ASN A 143 12.80 -7.40 -22.12
N LEU A 144 12.55 -6.12 -22.35
CA LEU A 144 12.87 -5.47 -23.62
C LEU A 144 14.37 -5.19 -23.78
N GLU A 145 15.13 -5.16 -22.69
CA GLU A 145 16.57 -4.88 -22.69
C GLU A 145 17.37 -6.14 -23.04
N ASN A 146 17.09 -7.27 -22.37
CA ASN A 146 17.84 -8.52 -22.56
C ASN A 146 17.11 -9.58 -23.42
N LYS A 147 15.91 -9.26 -23.92
CA LYS A 147 15.05 -10.09 -24.79
C LYS A 147 14.63 -11.44 -24.19
N LYS A 148 14.92 -11.70 -22.91
CA LYS A 148 14.38 -12.87 -22.20
C LYS A 148 12.87 -12.71 -22.03
N ASN A 149 12.15 -13.82 -22.03
CA ASN A 149 10.71 -13.85 -21.82
C ASN A 149 10.32 -15.05 -20.95
N GLU A 150 9.19 -14.94 -20.28
CA GLU A 150 8.57 -16.01 -19.52
C GLU A 150 7.04 -15.94 -19.62
N THR A 151 6.37 -17.05 -19.28
CA THR A 151 4.91 -17.08 -19.11
C THR A 151 4.56 -16.65 -17.70
N ILE A 152 3.52 -15.85 -17.52
CA ILE A 152 3.14 -15.36 -16.18
C ILE A 152 2.24 -16.32 -15.39
N GLY A 153 1.80 -17.43 -15.99
CA GLY A 153 0.89 -18.37 -15.34
C GLY A 153 -0.52 -17.78 -15.14
N LYS A 154 -1.31 -18.38 -14.25
CA LYS A 154 -2.68 -17.91 -13.98
C LYS A 154 -2.70 -16.58 -13.24
N THR A 155 -1.69 -16.34 -12.40
CA THR A 155 -1.52 -15.11 -11.63
C THR A 155 -0.04 -14.82 -11.44
N ALA A 156 0.37 -13.60 -11.73
CA ALA A 156 1.69 -13.10 -11.38
C ALA A 156 1.57 -11.76 -10.66
N ARG A 157 2.39 -11.61 -9.63
CA ARG A 157 2.50 -10.38 -8.86
C ARG A 157 3.95 -9.97 -8.80
N TYR A 158 4.20 -8.69 -9.01
CA TYR A 158 5.53 -8.11 -9.04
C TYR A 158 5.55 -6.91 -8.09
N GLN A 159 6.63 -6.79 -7.33
CA GLN A 159 7.05 -5.53 -6.72
C GLN A 159 8.11 -4.91 -7.63
N VAL A 160 8.01 -3.60 -7.88
CA VAL A 160 9.05 -2.85 -8.56
C VAL A 160 10.19 -2.57 -7.56
N THR A 161 11.40 -2.98 -7.89
CA THR A 161 12.62 -2.74 -7.09
C THR A 161 13.59 -1.83 -7.84
N LYS A 162 14.72 -1.51 -7.21
CA LYS A 162 15.77 -0.72 -7.88
C LYS A 162 16.37 -1.47 -9.06
N GLU A 163 16.50 -2.79 -8.93
CA GLU A 163 17.11 -3.71 -9.89
C GLU A 163 16.17 -4.11 -11.03
N GLY A 164 14.85 -4.03 -10.82
CA GLY A 164 13.84 -4.39 -11.82
C GLY A 164 12.53 -4.83 -11.17
N LEU A 165 12.05 -6.02 -11.49
CA LEU A 165 10.86 -6.62 -10.92
C LEU A 165 11.22 -7.75 -9.95
N LYS A 166 10.46 -7.90 -8.88
CA LYS A 166 10.56 -9.03 -7.96
C LYS A 166 9.22 -9.72 -7.84
N LYS A 167 9.15 -11.03 -8.12
CA LYS A 167 7.94 -11.80 -7.87
C LYS A 167 7.60 -11.80 -6.39
N VAL A 168 6.33 -11.59 -6.07
CA VAL A 168 5.80 -11.61 -4.69
C VAL A 168 4.58 -12.50 -4.59
N GLU A 169 4.32 -13.03 -3.41
CA GLU A 169 3.18 -13.93 -3.19
C GLU A 169 1.86 -13.17 -3.06
N LYS A 170 1.90 -11.97 -2.46
CA LYS A 170 0.73 -11.16 -2.16
C LYS A 170 0.95 -9.69 -2.53
N MET A 171 -0.15 -9.04 -2.88
CA MET A 171 -0.19 -7.59 -3.00
C MET A 171 -0.26 -6.94 -1.61
N PRO A 172 0.21 -5.69 -1.45
CA PRO A 172 0.01 -4.95 -0.21
C PRO A 172 -1.47 -4.71 0.06
N GLU A 173 -1.84 -4.77 1.33
CA GLU A 173 -3.16 -4.36 1.82
C GLU A 173 -3.03 -3.03 2.54
N THR A 174 -4.00 -2.14 2.34
CA THR A 174 -4.08 -0.90 3.11
C THR A 174 -4.36 -1.20 4.58
N THR A 175 -3.85 -0.38 5.47
CA THR A 175 -4.25 -0.36 6.88
C THR A 175 -5.31 0.72 7.11
N VAL A 176 -5.86 0.78 8.32
CA VAL A 176 -6.70 1.91 8.75
C VAL A 176 -5.93 3.24 8.77
N LEU A 177 -4.59 3.21 8.75
CA LEU A 177 -3.74 4.39 8.84
C LEU A 177 -3.33 4.97 7.48
N ASP A 178 -3.56 4.26 6.37
CA ASP A 178 -3.16 4.70 5.03
C ASP A 178 -4.21 5.60 4.38
N GLY A 179 -3.81 6.65 3.67
CA GLY A 179 -4.72 7.51 2.89
C GLY A 179 -4.84 8.92 3.44
N ASN A 180 -5.95 9.61 3.12
CA ASN A 180 -6.11 11.03 3.43
C ASN A 180 -7.26 11.35 4.38
N GLN A 181 -8.26 10.48 4.51
CA GLN A 181 -9.48 10.80 5.24
C GLN A 181 -9.68 9.88 6.45
N PHE A 182 -9.68 10.49 7.64
CA PHE A 182 -9.74 9.79 8.91
C PHE A 182 -10.83 10.39 9.78
N ALA A 183 -11.54 9.56 10.52
CA ALA A 183 -12.51 9.99 11.52
C ALA A 183 -12.22 9.32 12.87
N TRP A 184 -12.22 10.11 13.94
CA TRP A 184 -12.22 9.59 15.31
C TRP A 184 -13.58 9.84 15.95
N SER A 185 -14.05 8.83 16.68
CA SER A 185 -15.26 8.90 17.51
C SER A 185 -14.86 8.62 18.95
N LEU A 186 -15.19 9.54 19.85
CA LEU A 186 -15.05 9.39 21.29
C LEU A 186 -16.45 9.35 21.90
N LYS A 187 -16.75 8.30 22.66
CA LYS A 187 -18.08 8.01 23.22
C LYS A 187 -18.06 8.00 24.74
N GLY A 188 -19.08 8.61 25.32
CA GLY A 188 -19.35 8.64 26.75
C GLY A 188 -20.28 7.52 27.20
N TYR A 189 -20.98 7.78 28.30
CA TYR A 189 -21.98 6.89 28.88
C TYR A 189 -23.08 6.54 27.86
N ASN A 190 -23.56 5.28 27.90
CA ASN A 190 -24.54 4.72 26.96
C ASN A 190 -24.13 4.85 25.48
N ASP A 191 -22.82 4.77 25.20
CA ASP A 191 -22.23 4.85 23.85
C ASP A 191 -22.57 6.13 23.08
N ARG A 192 -22.98 7.19 23.78
CA ARG A 192 -23.26 8.49 23.20
C ARG A 192 -21.96 9.11 22.68
N GLU A 193 -21.90 9.46 21.41
CA GLU A 193 -20.76 10.21 20.85
C GLU A 193 -20.67 11.59 21.53
N ILE A 194 -19.54 11.86 22.18
CA ILE A 194 -19.27 13.12 22.90
C ILE A 194 -18.35 14.03 22.11
N ALA A 195 -17.51 13.45 21.24
CA ALA A 195 -16.68 14.18 20.30
C ALA A 195 -16.47 13.38 19.03
N LYS A 196 -16.57 14.07 17.90
CA LYS A 196 -16.24 13.56 16.58
C LYS A 196 -15.16 14.43 15.97
N VAL A 197 -14.15 13.79 15.38
CA VAL A 197 -13.05 14.48 14.72
C VAL A 197 -12.88 13.91 13.33
N GLU A 198 -12.86 14.75 12.31
CA GLU A 198 -12.60 14.35 10.92
C GLU A 198 -11.37 15.09 10.41
N TYR A 199 -10.42 14.36 9.85
CA TYR A 199 -9.21 14.91 9.28
C TYR A 199 -9.11 14.55 7.80
N ASN A 200 -8.89 15.57 6.97
CA ASN A 200 -8.60 15.42 5.56
C ASN A 200 -7.20 15.97 5.26
N LYS A 201 -6.24 15.05 5.08
CA LYS A 201 -4.83 15.33 4.76
C LYS A 201 -4.65 16.13 3.47
N ALA A 202 -5.47 15.87 2.45
CA ALA A 202 -5.35 16.56 1.16
C ALA A 202 -5.69 18.06 1.28
N THR A 203 -6.57 18.41 2.23
CA THR A 203 -6.93 19.81 2.52
C THR A 203 -6.20 20.40 3.74
N GLU A 204 -5.41 19.58 4.45
CA GLU A 204 -4.76 19.92 5.73
C GLU A 204 -5.73 20.43 6.81
N LYS A 205 -6.98 19.96 6.80
CA LYS A 205 -8.04 20.42 7.72
C LYS A 205 -8.52 19.31 8.64
N MET A 206 -8.48 19.57 9.94
CA MET A 206 -9.05 18.73 10.99
C MET A 206 -10.25 19.44 11.61
N GLN A 207 -11.44 18.90 11.39
CA GLN A 207 -12.70 19.39 11.94
C GLN A 207 -12.98 18.65 13.25
N ILE A 208 -13.17 19.39 14.32
CA ILE A 208 -13.43 18.87 15.66
C ILE A 208 -14.82 19.34 16.06
N LYS A 209 -15.68 18.41 16.46
CA LYS A 209 -17.03 18.67 16.95
C LYS A 209 -17.21 18.02 18.31
N LEU A 210 -17.55 18.80 19.33
CA LEU A 210 -17.97 18.32 20.64
C LEU A 210 -19.48 18.48 20.77
N GLU A 211 -20.13 17.48 21.38
CA GLU A 211 -21.55 17.49 21.67
C GLU A 211 -21.82 17.99 23.09
N ALA A 212 -22.90 18.76 23.28
CA ALA A 212 -23.29 19.24 24.60
C ALA A 212 -23.76 18.10 25.52
N GLY A 213 -23.59 18.26 26.83
CA GLY A 213 -24.04 17.31 27.86
C GLY A 213 -22.93 16.80 28.75
N VAL A 214 -23.29 15.91 29.69
CA VAL A 214 -22.34 15.25 30.59
C VAL A 214 -21.76 14.01 29.88
N PRO A 215 -20.44 13.91 29.65
CA PRO A 215 -19.85 12.77 28.96
C PRO A 215 -20.08 11.44 29.67
N HIS A 216 -19.75 11.35 30.95
CA HIS A 216 -19.91 10.15 31.77
C HIS A 216 -19.87 10.49 33.27
N SER A 217 -21.04 10.48 33.92
CA SER A 217 -21.24 11.00 35.29
C SER A 217 -20.40 10.32 36.38
N TYR A 218 -19.96 9.07 36.17
CA TYR A 218 -19.13 8.34 37.14
C TYR A 218 -17.63 8.71 37.12
N PHE A 219 -17.17 9.56 36.20
CA PHE A 219 -15.76 10.00 36.14
C PHE A 219 -15.62 11.47 36.53
N THR A 220 -14.87 11.75 37.59
CA THR A 220 -14.63 13.11 38.11
C THR A 220 -13.51 13.86 37.39
N ASP A 221 -12.67 13.13 36.66
CA ASP A 221 -11.48 13.66 35.99
C ASP A 221 -11.70 13.87 34.48
N THR A 222 -10.62 14.23 33.77
CA THR A 222 -10.62 14.26 32.29
C THR A 222 -10.91 12.86 31.74
N TYR A 223 -12.10 12.69 31.21
CA TYR A 223 -12.58 11.44 30.64
C TYR A 223 -11.98 11.16 29.26
N ALA A 224 -11.82 12.21 28.45
CA ALA A 224 -11.16 12.14 27.17
C ALA A 224 -10.42 13.43 26.85
N SER A 225 -9.44 13.38 25.95
CA SER A 225 -8.77 14.60 25.46
C SER A 225 -8.40 14.50 23.99
N ILE A 226 -8.26 15.67 23.37
CA ILE A 226 -7.80 15.86 22.00
C ILE A 226 -6.72 16.93 22.03
N LYS A 227 -5.55 16.63 21.48
CA LYS A 227 -4.42 17.57 21.40
C LYS A 227 -3.78 17.51 20.02
N VAL A 228 -3.50 18.67 19.45
CA VAL A 228 -2.82 18.82 18.16
C VAL A 228 -1.60 19.70 18.36
N GLN A 229 -0.45 19.24 17.87
CA GLN A 229 0.84 19.90 18.04
C GLN A 229 1.56 19.96 16.69
N ASN A 230 2.07 21.13 16.31
CA ASN A 230 2.84 21.24 15.08
C ASN A 230 4.24 20.61 15.21
N LEU A 231 4.95 20.43 14.10
CA LEU A 231 6.30 19.85 14.09
C LEU A 231 7.32 20.62 14.98
N SER A 232 7.13 21.94 15.18
CA SER A 232 7.96 22.77 16.06
C SER A 232 7.60 22.65 17.55
N GLY A 233 6.56 21.89 17.88
CA GLY A 233 6.11 21.66 19.24
C GLY A 233 5.07 22.66 19.76
N ASN A 234 4.56 23.58 18.95
CA ASN A 234 3.50 24.49 19.39
C ASN A 234 2.14 23.78 19.38
N ILE A 235 1.34 24.05 20.41
CA ILE A 235 -0.02 23.51 20.54
C ILE A 235 -0.96 24.29 19.63
N LEU A 236 -1.54 23.62 18.65
CA LEU A 236 -2.53 24.18 17.73
C LEU A 236 -3.95 24.04 18.28
N TYR A 237 -4.20 22.97 19.03
CA TYR A 237 -5.47 22.70 19.71
C TYR A 237 -5.23 21.82 20.93
N ASN A 238 -5.94 22.07 22.02
CA ASN A 238 -5.89 21.23 23.22
C ASN A 238 -7.21 21.33 23.97
N LYS A 239 -7.89 20.19 24.12
CA LYS A 239 -9.18 20.10 24.80
C LYS A 239 -9.18 18.91 25.75
N ALA A 240 -9.39 19.18 27.02
CA ALA A 240 -9.78 18.20 28.02
C ALA A 240 -11.31 18.15 28.11
N ILE A 241 -11.87 16.95 28.18
CA ILE A 241 -13.30 16.68 28.29
C ILE A 241 -13.52 15.98 29.63
N GLU A 242 -14.01 16.71 30.62
CA GLU A 242 -14.24 16.19 31.97
C GLU A 242 -15.52 15.34 32.02
N GLY A 243 -15.45 14.19 32.69
CA GLY A 243 -16.51 13.17 32.65
C GLY A 243 -17.84 13.60 33.25
N ASN A 244 -17.82 14.15 34.46
CA ASN A 244 -19.02 14.49 35.22
C ASN A 244 -19.45 15.96 35.12
N ARG A 245 -18.80 16.75 34.26
CA ARG A 245 -19.13 18.16 34.07
C ARG A 245 -19.91 18.37 32.78
N GLN A 246 -20.86 19.29 32.82
CA GLN A 246 -21.64 19.70 31.66
C GLN A 246 -20.72 20.34 30.61
N GLN A 247 -20.65 19.73 29.42
CA GLN A 247 -19.93 20.29 28.27
C GLN A 247 -20.88 21.11 27.40
N ALA A 248 -20.37 22.19 26.81
CA ALA A 248 -21.04 22.92 25.74
C ALA A 248 -20.69 22.31 24.38
N ALA A 249 -21.61 22.42 23.41
CA ALA A 249 -21.30 22.06 22.04
C ALA A 249 -20.23 23.01 21.48
N GLU A 250 -19.28 22.46 20.72
CA GLU A 250 -18.16 23.21 20.15
C GLU A 250 -17.88 22.67 18.74
N SER A 251 -17.52 23.56 17.81
CA SER A 251 -16.99 23.18 16.51
C SER A 251 -15.77 24.03 16.16
N GLN A 252 -14.68 23.38 15.77
CA GLN A 252 -13.41 24.01 15.42
C GLN A 252 -12.83 23.38 14.17
N THR A 253 -12.10 24.18 13.40
CA THR A 253 -11.25 23.69 12.30
C THR A 253 -9.81 24.04 12.60
N VAL A 254 -8.96 23.03 12.68
CA VAL A 254 -7.54 23.13 13.00
C VAL A 254 -6.73 22.79 11.73
N PRO A 255 -5.77 23.63 11.31
CA PRO A 255 -4.85 23.27 10.24
C PRO A 255 -3.87 22.21 10.75
N VAL A 256 -3.74 21.09 10.04
CA VAL A 256 -2.84 19.99 10.41
C VAL A 256 -2.08 19.52 9.17
N LYS A 257 -0.75 19.55 9.24
CA LYS A 257 0.14 19.30 8.10
C LYS A 257 0.95 18.02 8.30
N VAL A 258 1.57 17.56 7.21
CA VAL A 258 2.57 16.48 7.27
C VAL A 258 3.68 16.87 8.26
N GLY A 259 3.98 15.97 9.19
CA GLY A 259 4.93 16.16 10.29
C GLY A 259 4.26 16.46 11.63
N ASP A 260 3.05 17.03 11.64
CA ASP A 260 2.32 17.38 12.87
C ASP A 260 1.83 16.15 13.62
N TYR A 261 1.49 16.35 14.90
CA TYR A 261 1.08 15.30 15.83
C TYR A 261 -0.35 15.51 16.31
N ILE A 262 -1.10 14.40 16.36
CA ILE A 262 -2.46 14.33 16.89
C ILE A 262 -2.45 13.32 18.05
N GLU A 263 -2.86 13.75 19.23
CA GLU A 263 -2.97 12.92 20.43
C GLU A 263 -4.42 12.83 20.89
N PHE A 264 -4.86 11.62 21.20
CA PHE A 264 -6.13 11.34 21.85
C PHE A 264 -5.90 10.58 23.15
N THR A 265 -6.70 10.89 24.17
CA THR A 265 -6.83 10.04 25.36
C THR A 265 -8.28 9.72 25.64
N HIS A 266 -8.53 8.56 26.24
CA HIS A 266 -9.86 8.12 26.63
C HIS A 266 -9.77 7.13 27.79
N ILE A 267 -10.34 7.44 28.96
CA ILE A 267 -10.21 6.60 30.16
C ILE A 267 -10.64 5.16 29.89
N GLU A 268 -11.80 4.99 29.27
CA GLU A 268 -12.41 3.67 29.03
C GLU A 268 -11.93 3.00 27.76
N GLY A 269 -10.89 3.53 27.10
CA GLY A 269 -10.43 2.92 25.87
C GLY A 269 -10.14 1.44 26.04
N GLU A 270 -9.27 1.07 26.99
CA GLU A 270 -8.70 -0.29 27.05
C GLU A 270 -9.66 -1.31 27.66
N ALA A 271 -10.79 -0.85 28.21
CA ALA A 271 -11.75 -1.71 28.89
C ALA A 271 -12.30 -2.72 27.89
N GLN A 272 -12.14 -4.01 28.19
CA GLN A 272 -12.43 -5.10 27.23
C GLN A 272 -13.87 -5.08 26.70
N LYS A 273 -14.83 -4.57 27.50
CA LYS A 273 -16.24 -4.43 27.14
C LYS A 273 -16.55 -3.13 26.37
N GLU A 274 -15.66 -2.14 26.40
CA GLU A 274 -15.89 -0.77 25.91
C GLU A 274 -14.88 -0.33 24.84
N LYS A 275 -14.14 -1.29 24.24
CA LYS A 275 -13.13 -1.04 23.19
C LYS A 275 -13.66 -0.29 21.95
N THR A 276 -14.96 -0.07 21.86
CA THR A 276 -15.62 0.66 20.77
C THR A 276 -15.92 2.12 21.11
N ARG A 277 -15.62 2.58 22.34
CA ARG A 277 -15.87 3.97 22.75
C ARG A 277 -14.83 4.97 22.26
N ALA A 278 -13.68 4.51 21.77
CA ALA A 278 -12.66 5.38 21.21
C ALA A 278 -12.08 4.74 19.95
N THR A 279 -12.58 5.14 18.79
CA THR A 279 -12.29 4.48 17.51
C THR A 279 -11.68 5.44 16.52
N LEU A 280 -10.79 4.91 15.67
CA LEU A 280 -10.35 5.53 14.42
C LEU A 280 -10.95 4.75 13.26
N THR A 281 -11.57 5.46 12.33
CA THR A 281 -12.10 4.92 11.07
C THR A 281 -11.40 5.59 9.91
N ASN A 282 -10.94 4.79 8.96
CA ASN A 282 -10.47 5.27 7.67
C ASN A 282 -11.66 5.43 6.74
N LEU A 283 -11.94 6.65 6.29
CA LEU A 283 -13.13 6.92 5.48
C LEU A 283 -12.96 6.46 4.02
N GLU A 284 -11.73 6.20 3.56
CA GLU A 284 -11.45 5.76 2.18
C GLU A 284 -11.59 4.25 2.02
N ASN A 285 -11.25 3.47 3.06
CA ASN A 285 -11.28 2.01 3.00
C ASN A 285 -12.20 1.34 4.05
N SER A 286 -12.91 2.14 4.85
CA SER A 286 -13.85 1.69 5.90
C SER A 286 -13.25 0.78 6.98
N LYS A 287 -11.94 0.59 7.01
CA LYS A 287 -11.27 -0.12 8.12
C LYS A 287 -11.39 0.73 9.38
N GLN A 288 -11.54 0.06 10.51
CA GLN A 288 -11.67 0.70 11.81
C GLN A 288 -10.74 0.01 12.81
N GLU A 289 -10.15 0.79 13.69
CA GLU A 289 -9.42 0.30 14.85
C GLU A 289 -9.82 1.04 16.13
N TYR A 290 -9.46 0.43 17.25
CA TYR A 290 -9.59 1.01 18.57
C TYR A 290 -8.30 1.77 18.93
N ILE A 291 -8.42 2.99 19.49
CA ILE A 291 -7.26 3.88 19.62
C ILE A 291 -6.45 3.66 20.89
N GLY A 292 -6.98 3.12 21.97
CA GLY A 292 -6.20 3.06 23.20
C GLY A 292 -6.78 3.91 24.33
N LYS A 293 -6.22 3.73 25.52
CA LYS A 293 -6.30 4.76 26.57
C LYS A 293 -5.62 6.05 26.12
N LYS A 294 -4.58 5.91 25.30
CA LYS A 294 -3.83 7.00 24.69
C LYS A 294 -3.35 6.57 23.31
N ARG A 295 -3.42 7.47 22.33
CA ARG A 295 -2.80 7.30 21.02
C ARG A 295 -2.19 8.60 20.54
N ILE A 296 -1.00 8.50 19.99
CA ILE A 296 -0.33 9.60 19.28
C ILE A 296 -0.15 9.17 17.83
N TYR A 297 -0.56 10.02 16.91
CA TYR A 297 -0.34 9.87 15.48
C TYR A 297 0.59 11.00 15.01
N GLN A 298 1.57 10.67 14.18
CA GLN A 298 2.25 11.65 13.34
C GLN A 298 1.65 11.60 11.94
N VAL A 299 1.33 12.76 11.36
CA VAL A 299 0.88 12.85 9.97
C VAL A 299 2.09 12.64 9.05
N THR A 300 1.97 11.73 8.09
CA THR A 300 2.99 11.42 7.08
C THR A 300 2.46 11.68 5.68
N SER A 301 3.32 11.60 4.66
CA SER A 301 2.89 11.68 3.26
C SER A 301 1.88 10.58 2.90
N MET A 302 1.99 9.39 3.51
CA MET A 302 1.15 8.23 3.22
C MET A 302 -0.11 8.08 4.07
N GLY A 303 -0.24 8.88 5.14
CA GLY A 303 -1.34 8.75 6.10
C GLY A 303 -0.87 9.01 7.52
N LEU A 304 -1.28 8.19 8.47
CA LEU A 304 -0.92 8.33 9.88
C LEU A 304 0.15 7.30 10.29
N LEU A 305 1.04 7.70 11.17
CA LEU A 305 2.01 6.81 11.82
C LEU A 305 1.80 6.85 13.33
N ILE A 306 1.55 5.69 13.94
CA ILE A 306 1.45 5.59 15.40
C ILE A 306 2.82 5.86 16.02
N LYS A 307 2.84 6.68 17.08
CA LYS A 307 4.03 6.94 17.90
C LYS A 307 3.83 6.34 19.30
N SER A 308 4.92 5.77 19.81
CA SER A 308 5.08 5.31 21.18
C SER A 308 5.21 6.47 22.15
#